data_AF-A0A529PVZ5-F1
#
_entry.id   AF-A0A529PVZ5-F1
#
_cell.length_a   1.000
_cell.length_b   1.000
_cell.length_c   1.000
_cell.angle_alpha   90.00
_cell.angle_beta   90.00
_cell.angle_gamma   90.00
#
_symmetry.space_group_name_H-M   'P 1'
#
loop_
_entity.id
_entity.type
_entity.pdbx_description
1 polymer ?
#
loop_
_entity_poly.entity_id
_entity_poly.type
_entity_poly.pdbx_seq_one_letter_code
_entity_poly.pdbx_strand_id
1 'polypeptide(L)' 'MNDIFHAVFSTQGFVLGTLVPFLFVLTVVVFVHEMGHYLIGRWCGIGVKAFSIGFGPELV' A
#
# COMPACT_ATOMS: atom_id res chain seq x y z
N MET A 1 -16.62 25.46 -10.23
CA MET A 1 -15.63 24.54 -10.85
C MET A 1 -14.24 24.73 -10.27
N ASN A 2 -13.86 25.97 -9.91
CA ASN A 2 -12.57 26.28 -9.31
C ASN A 2 -12.45 25.77 -7.86
N ASP A 3 -13.55 25.74 -7.10
CA ASP A 3 -13.53 25.30 -5.69
C ASP A 3 -13.29 23.79 -5.54
N ILE A 4 -13.89 22.98 -6.41
CA ILE A 4 -13.62 21.53 -6.48
C ILE A 4 -12.17 21.30 -6.90
N PHE A 5 -11.67 22.07 -7.86
CA PHE A 5 -10.28 21.97 -8.30
C PHE A 5 -9.32 22.30 -7.15
N HIS A 6 -9.58 23.35 -6.37
CA HIS A 6 -8.78 23.66 -5.18
C HIS A 6 -8.91 22.58 -4.08
N ALA A 7 -10.09 22.01 -3.86
CA ALA A 7 -10.28 20.95 -2.87
C ALA A 7 -9.53 19.67 -3.23
N VAL A 8 -9.44 19.33 -4.53
CA VAL A 8 -8.75 18.13 -5.02
C VAL A 8 -7.25 18.38 -5.15
N PHE A 9 -6.83 19.49 -5.78
CA PHE A 9 -5.44 19.74 -6.17
C PHE A 9 -4.62 20.58 -5.17
N SER A 10 -5.19 20.97 -4.01
CA SER A 10 -4.44 21.65 -2.95
C SER A 10 -3.61 20.66 -2.12
N THR A 11 -2.35 21.01 -1.85
CA THR A 11 -1.48 20.28 -0.93
C THR A 11 -1.95 20.34 0.53
N GLN A 12 -2.78 21.32 0.88
CA GLN A 12 -3.46 21.42 2.17
C GLN A 12 -4.87 20.80 2.13
N GLY A 13 -5.30 20.32 0.96
CA GLY A 13 -6.58 19.65 0.76
C GLY A 13 -6.53 18.20 1.25
N PHE A 14 -7.70 17.65 1.54
CA PHE A 14 -7.82 16.28 2.04
C PHE A 14 -7.28 15.23 1.05
N VAL A 15 -7.56 15.40 -0.25
CA VAL A 15 -7.21 14.39 -1.27
C VAL A 15 -5.70 14.31 -1.48
N LEU A 16 -5.06 15.37 -1.99
CA LEU A 16 -3.61 15.36 -2.26
C LEU A 16 -2.77 15.50 -0.98
N GLY A 17 -3.24 16.24 0.02
CA GLY A 17 -2.46 16.50 1.24
C GLY A 17 -2.50 15.37 2.27
N THR A 18 -3.53 14.54 2.26
CA THR A 18 -3.70 13.48 3.28
C THR A 18 -3.90 12.11 2.66
N LEU A 19 -4.91 11.93 1.82
CA LEU A 19 -5.28 10.61 1.29
C LEU A 19 -4.19 10.01 0.41
N VAL A 20 -3.69 10.76 -0.57
CA VAL A 20 -2.64 10.30 -1.49
C VAL A 20 -1.36 9.90 -0.74
N PRO A 21 -0.75 10.74 0.11
CA PRO A 21 0.46 10.35 0.83
C PRO A 21 0.20 9.20 1.81
N PHE A 22 -0.98 9.14 2.45
CA PHE A 22 -1.35 8.01 3.31
C PHE A 22 -1.37 6.69 2.54
N LEU A 23 -2.08 6.63 1.41
CA LEU A 23 -2.15 5.42 0.58
C LEU A 23 -0.78 5.06 0.00
N PHE A 24 0.02 6.06 -0.39
CA PHE A 24 1.37 5.83 -0.88
C PHE A 24 2.25 5.15 0.17
N VAL A 25 2.32 5.71 1.39
CA VAL A 25 3.10 5.14 2.48
C VAL A 25 2.56 3.76 2.85
N LEU A 26 1.24 3.59 2.95
CA LEU A 26 0.63 2.29 3.25
C LEU A 26 1.00 1.24 2.21
N THR A 27 0.97 1.58 0.92
CA THR A 27 1.33 0.69 -0.18
C THR A 27 2.80 0.26 -0.09
N VAL A 28 3.72 1.19 0.18
CA VAL A 28 5.14 0.87 0.35
C VAL A 28 5.37 -0.04 1.56
N VAL A 29 4.71 0.25 2.69
CA VAL A 29 4.83 -0.55 3.90
C VAL A 29 4.31 -1.98 3.67
N VAL A 30 3.12 -2.14 3.10
CA VAL A 30 2.54 -3.45 2.80
C VAL A 30 3.41 -4.21 1.79
N PHE A 31 3.91 -3.54 0.76
CA PHE A 31 4.84 -4.16 -0.19
C PHE A 31 6.08 -4.73 0.49
N VAL A 32 6.76 -3.95 1.34
CA VAL A 32 7.96 -4.41 2.03
C VAL A 32 7.64 -5.52 3.04
N HIS A 33 6.49 -5.44 3.72
CA HIS A 33 6.03 -6.47 4.65
C HIS A 33 5.86 -7.83 3.95
N GLU A 34 5.06 -7.87 2.88
CA GLU A 34 4.81 -9.10 2.11
C GLU A 34 6.09 -9.60 1.44
N MET A 35 6.97 -8.68 0.98
CA MET A 35 8.26 -9.05 0.41
C MET A 35 9.14 -9.77 1.42
N GLY A 36 9.09 -9.36 2.69
CA GLY A 36 9.76 -10.04 3.80
C GLY A 36 9.31 -11.50 3.92
N HIS A 37 8.00 -11.74 4.00
CA HIS A 37 7.44 -13.11 4.05
C HIS A 37 7.84 -13.94 2.84
N TYR A 38 7.79 -13.36 1.65
CA TYR A 38 8.17 -14.03 0.42
C TYR A 38 9.65 -14.46 0.43
N LEU A 39 10.57 -13.55 0.80
CA LEU A 39 12.00 -13.83 0.83
C LEU A 39 12.36 -14.86 1.90
N ILE A 40 11.88 -14.66 3.13
CA ILE A 40 12.12 -15.61 4.23
C ILE A 40 11.53 -16.97 3.91
N GLY A 41 10.31 -17.03 3.36
CA GLY A 41 9.68 -18.28 2.95
C GLY A 41 10.52 -19.05 1.93
N ARG A 42 11.07 -18.37 0.92
CA ARG A 42 11.98 -19.00 -0.05
C ARG A 42 13.29 -19.47 0.57
N TRP A 43 13.87 -18.70 1.49
CA TRP A 43 15.08 -19.13 2.21
C TRP A 43 14.84 -20.33 3.13
N CYS A 44 13.64 -20.47 3.69
CA CYS A 44 13.22 -21.65 4.44
C CYS A 44 12.81 -22.85 3.55
N GLY A 45 12.93 -22.74 2.23
CA GLY A 45 12.57 -23.81 1.29
C GLY A 45 11.08 -23.96 1.02
N ILE A 46 10.25 -22.99 1.40
CA ILE A 46 8.83 -22.97 1.06
C ILE A 46 8.69 -22.66 -0.44
N GLY A 47 7.95 -23.48 -1.16
CA GLY A 47 7.70 -23.35 -2.60
C GLY A 47 6.73 -22.21 -2.93
N VAL A 48 7.14 -20.97 -2.70
CA VAL A 48 6.32 -19.79 -3.02
C VAL A 48 6.26 -19.58 -4.54
N LYS A 49 5.07 -19.69 -5.14
CA LYS A 49 4.88 -19.63 -6.61
C LYS A 49 4.70 -18.22 -7.16
N ALA A 50 4.12 -17.32 -6.36
CA ALA A 50 3.83 -15.95 -6.77
C ALA A 50 3.96 -15.00 -5.57
N PHE A 51 4.35 -13.78 -5.87
CA PHE A 51 4.33 -12.66 -4.93
C PHE A 51 2.99 -11.91 -5.06
N SER A 52 2.42 -11.48 -3.93
CA SER A 52 1.15 -10.73 -3.88
C SER A 52 1.32 -9.51 -2.98
N ILE A 53 0.62 -8.42 -3.31
CA ILE A 53 0.58 -7.19 -2.52
C ILE A 53 -0.87 -6.96 -2.13
N GLY A 54 -1.14 -6.84 -0.83
CA GLY A 54 -2.47 -6.56 -0.33
C GLY A 54 -2.66 -7.11 1.07
N PHE A 55 -3.93 -7.26 1.44
CA PHE A 55 -4.31 -7.85 2.71
C PHE A 55 -4.74 -9.29 2.45
N GLY A 56 -4.20 -10.23 3.23
CA GLY A 56 -4.62 -11.63 3.21
C GLY A 56 -6.11 -11.78 3.59
N PRO A 57 -6.68 -12.98 3.43
CA PRO A 57 -8.05 -13.24 3.86
C PRO A 57 -8.20 -12.94 5.36
N GLU A 58 -9.39 -12.50 5.75
CA GLU A 58 -9.75 -12.36 7.16
C GLU A 58 -9.56 -13.70 7.87
N LEU A 59 -8.82 -13.68 8.98
CA LEU A 59 -8.66 -14.86 9.83
C LEU A 59 -9.91 -14.94 10.73
N VAL A 60 -10.84 -15.81 10.38
CA VAL A 60 -12.02 -16.19 11.21
C VAL A 60 -11.62 -17.03 12.41
#